data_AF-A0A496L6T7-F1
#
_entry.id   AF-A0A496L6T7-F1
#
_cell.length_a   1.000
_cell.length_b   1.000
_cell.length_c   1.000
_cell.angle_alpha   90.00
_cell.angle_beta   90.00
_cell.angle_gamma   90.00
#
_symmetry.space_group_name_H-M   'P 1'
#
loop_
_entity.id
_entity.type
_entity.pdbx_description
1 polymer ?
#
loop_
_entity_poly.entity_id
_entity_poly.type
_entity_poly.pdbx_seq_one_letter_code
_entity_poly.pdbx_strand_id
1 'polypeptide(L)'
;METNILRIAIVGMKRIFFLLIVSISISVYSQTNVVHISPQAVLPQNSVTYFLPKTELVVTVRVSKSIQRAGRFANYAKRLLEFDNTITSDKTSFVIDAIELTSNPVPDSTRQYAIEISPKSVAYKITTDIHGVILGVNMPSALQQAVIDTEYLSAKSMDTAIIFDYSVLSEDALGATTEEKMAEMAAKQILDIRESRMELLTGDTERGYDGASLQKVLDQLETTERKLTELFVGKTL
;
A
#
# COMPACT_ATOMS: atom_id res chain seq x y z
N MET A 1 -60.29 -0.80 20.32
CA MET A 1 -59.93 0.61 20.03
C MET A 1 -60.52 1.45 21.14
N GLU A 2 -59.84 1.52 22.29
CA GLU A 2 -60.34 2.24 23.47
C GLU A 2 -59.61 3.58 23.59
N THR A 3 -60.31 4.65 23.23
CA THR A 3 -59.89 6.03 23.49
C THR A 3 -60.26 6.39 24.93
N ASN A 4 -59.26 6.37 25.83
CA ASN A 4 -59.40 6.90 27.18
C ASN A 4 -59.37 8.43 27.13
N ILE A 5 -60.53 9.07 27.28
CA ILE A 5 -60.67 10.53 27.33
C ILE A 5 -60.49 10.97 28.79
N LEU A 6 -59.31 11.51 29.10
CA LEU A 6 -59.01 12.10 30.40
C LEU A 6 -59.69 13.48 30.51
N ARG A 7 -60.83 13.55 31.22
CA ARG A 7 -61.48 14.82 31.57
C ARG A 7 -60.87 15.39 32.85
N ILE A 8 -60.01 16.38 32.72
CA ILE A 8 -59.48 17.17 33.85
C ILE A 8 -60.45 18.33 34.11
N ALA A 9 -61.11 18.32 35.26
CA ALA A 9 -61.90 19.44 35.74
C ALA A 9 -60.98 20.53 36.32
N ILE A 10 -60.98 21.72 35.71
CA ILE A 10 -60.08 22.82 36.05
C ILE A 10 -60.70 23.63 37.19
N VAL A 11 -60.33 23.29 38.44
CA VAL A 11 -60.69 24.08 39.63
C VAL A 11 -59.55 25.06 39.94
N GLY A 12 -59.74 26.32 39.56
CA GLY A 12 -58.89 27.44 40.00
C GLY A 12 -57.83 27.88 38.99
N MET A 13 -58.24 28.64 37.97
CA MET A 13 -57.39 29.21 36.90
C MET A 13 -56.16 30.00 37.43
N LYS A 14 -56.24 30.57 38.64
CA LYS A 14 -55.10 31.26 39.30
C LYS A 14 -53.97 30.33 39.73
N ARG A 15 -54.25 29.08 40.14
CA ARG A 15 -53.22 28.11 40.59
C ARG A 15 -52.51 27.45 39.41
N ILE A 16 -53.24 27.20 38.30
CA ILE A 16 -52.66 26.72 37.04
C ILE A 16 -51.75 27.78 36.41
N PHE A 17 -52.16 29.05 36.40
CA PHE A 17 -51.34 30.13 35.86
C PHE A 17 -50.02 30.30 36.65
N PHE A 18 -50.07 30.13 37.97
CA PHE A 18 -48.88 30.14 38.81
C PHE A 18 -47.93 28.96 38.51
N LEU A 19 -48.48 27.76 38.28
CA LEU A 19 -47.71 26.57 37.90
C LEU A 19 -47.04 26.71 36.51
N LEU A 20 -47.73 27.35 35.56
CA LEU A 20 -47.21 27.60 34.21
C LEU A 20 -46.09 28.66 34.20
N ILE A 21 -46.17 29.68 35.07
CA ILE A 21 -45.09 30.66 35.28
C ILE A 21 -43.86 30.02 35.95
N VAL A 22 -44.07 29.13 36.92
CA VAL A 22 -42.97 28.38 37.56
C VAL A 22 -42.30 27.43 36.56
N SER A 23 -43.05 26.82 35.64
CA SER A 23 -42.51 25.94 34.59
C SER A 23 -41.70 26.68 33.52
N ILE A 24 -42.04 27.95 33.23
CA ILE A 24 -41.29 28.81 32.28
C ILE A 24 -39.95 29.30 32.85
N SER A 25 -39.77 29.24 34.17
CA SER A 25 -38.56 29.73 34.84
C SER A 25 -37.42 28.71 34.93
N ILE A 26 -37.63 27.47 34.47
CA ILE A 26 -36.59 26.43 34.45
C ILE A 26 -35.83 26.53 33.12
N SER A 27 -35.11 27.63 32.93
CA SER A 27 -34.09 27.73 31.89
C SER A 27 -32.83 27.02 32.38
N VAL A 28 -32.70 25.75 32.04
CA VAL A 28 -31.46 24.99 32.30
C VAL A 28 -30.37 25.52 31.37
N TYR A 29 -29.54 26.44 31.86
CA TYR A 29 -28.33 26.85 31.17
C TYR A 29 -27.22 25.84 31.47
N SER A 30 -27.00 24.89 30.56
CA SER A 30 -25.78 24.09 30.55
C SER A 30 -24.80 24.73 29.57
N GLN A 31 -24.03 25.72 30.05
CA GLN A 31 -22.95 26.33 29.29
C GLN A 31 -21.61 25.79 29.83
N THR A 32 -20.80 25.21 28.95
CA THR A 32 -19.43 24.77 29.27
C THR A 32 -18.46 25.88 28.90
N ASN A 33 -17.59 26.27 29.82
CA ASN A 33 -16.60 27.32 29.58
C ASN A 33 -15.43 26.74 28.76
N VAL A 34 -15.13 27.38 27.63
CA VAL A 34 -14.04 27.01 26.72
C VAL A 34 -13.11 28.20 26.56
N VAL A 35 -11.84 28.02 26.90
CA VAL A 35 -10.81 29.06 26.85
C VAL A 35 -9.77 28.70 25.80
N HIS A 36 -9.45 29.64 24.90
CA HIS A 36 -8.31 29.47 23.98
C HIS A 36 -7.00 29.61 24.77
N ILE A 37 -6.10 28.64 24.62
CA ILE A 37 -4.82 28.63 25.32
C ILE A 37 -3.84 29.54 24.57
N SER A 38 -3.58 30.70 25.17
CA SER A 38 -2.51 31.62 24.78
C SER A 38 -1.53 31.79 25.94
N PRO A 39 -0.30 32.29 25.72
CA PRO A 39 0.71 32.42 26.78
C PRO A 39 0.29 33.26 28.00
N GLN A 40 -0.80 34.03 27.89
CA GLN A 40 -1.35 34.89 28.96
C GLN A 40 -2.73 34.43 29.45
N ALA A 41 -3.24 33.30 28.95
CA ALA A 41 -4.55 32.80 29.34
C ALA A 41 -4.53 32.17 30.73
N VAL A 42 -5.51 32.52 31.57
CA VAL A 42 -5.74 31.87 32.87
C VAL A 42 -6.48 30.56 32.62
N LEU A 43 -5.82 29.44 32.89
CA LEU A 43 -6.41 28.11 32.73
C LEU A 43 -7.33 27.77 33.92
N PRO A 44 -8.45 27.08 33.69
CA PRO A 44 -9.28 26.55 34.77
C PRO A 44 -8.51 25.49 35.57
N GLN A 45 -8.73 25.44 36.88
CA GLN A 45 -8.05 24.50 37.80
C GLN A 45 -8.29 23.03 37.44
N ASN A 46 -9.44 22.69 36.85
CA ASN A 46 -9.79 21.34 36.40
C ASN A 46 -10.27 21.41 34.95
N SER A 47 -9.38 21.18 33.98
CA SER A 47 -9.70 21.32 32.57
C SER A 47 -9.14 20.19 31.70
N VAL A 48 -9.85 19.92 30.60
CA VAL A 48 -9.36 19.05 29.51
C VAL A 48 -8.92 19.93 28.36
N THR A 49 -7.67 19.72 27.94
CA THR A 49 -7.06 20.43 26.82
C THR A 49 -7.19 19.62 25.55
N TYR A 50 -7.55 20.28 24.46
CA TYR A 50 -7.62 19.68 23.13
C TYR A 50 -7.14 20.64 22.05
N PHE A 51 -6.80 20.08 20.90
CA PHE A 51 -6.45 20.81 19.69
C PHE A 51 -7.58 20.69 18.67
N LEU A 52 -7.85 21.78 17.95
CA LEU A 52 -8.68 21.65 16.75
C LEU A 52 -7.88 20.92 15.66
N PRO A 53 -8.49 19.97 14.95
CA PRO A 53 -7.82 19.28 13.86
C PRO A 53 -7.59 20.21 12.67
N LYS A 54 -6.39 20.17 12.12
CA LYS A 54 -6.08 20.56 10.75
C LYS A 54 -6.25 19.35 9.84
N THR A 55 -6.82 19.56 8.67
CA THR A 55 -6.95 18.51 7.66
C THR A 55 -5.66 18.41 6.86
N GLU A 56 -4.96 17.29 7.00
CA GLU A 56 -3.87 16.89 6.12
C GLU A 56 -4.41 15.97 5.03
N LEU A 57 -4.13 16.26 3.78
CA LEU A 57 -4.49 15.40 2.66
C LEU A 57 -3.31 14.51 2.32
N VAL A 58 -3.46 13.21 2.54
CA VAL A 58 -2.46 12.20 2.22
C VAL A 58 -2.81 11.60 0.86
N VAL A 59 -1.92 11.81 -0.10
CA VAL A 59 -2.05 11.25 -1.46
C VAL A 59 -1.14 10.05 -1.55
N THR A 60 -1.70 8.86 -1.67
CA THR A 60 -0.96 7.62 -1.90
C THR A 60 -1.05 7.24 -3.37
N VAL A 61 0.08 7.23 -4.06
CA VAL A 61 0.18 6.83 -5.47
C VAL A 61 0.86 5.46 -5.56
N ARG A 62 0.16 4.48 -6.14
CA ARG A 62 0.76 3.18 -6.49
C ARG A 62 1.26 3.24 -7.93
N VAL A 63 2.54 2.91 -8.12
CA VAL A 63 3.20 2.94 -9.42
C VAL A 63 3.88 1.61 -9.67
N SER A 64 3.62 1.01 -10.83
CA SER A 64 4.34 -0.15 -11.35
C SER A 64 5.45 0.31 -12.27
N LYS A 65 6.67 -0.16 -12.01
CA LYS A 65 7.85 0.06 -12.86
C LYS A 65 8.12 -1.21 -13.65
N SER A 66 8.14 -1.11 -14.98
CA SER A 66 8.58 -2.19 -15.86
C SER A 66 9.89 -1.82 -16.54
N ILE A 67 10.86 -2.73 -16.52
CA ILE A 67 12.20 -2.54 -17.09
C ILE A 67 12.48 -3.66 -18.07
N GLN A 68 12.68 -3.30 -19.32
CA GLN A 68 13.07 -4.19 -20.39
C GLN A 68 14.54 -3.93 -20.68
N ARG A 69 15.37 -4.98 -20.64
CA ARG A 69 16.79 -4.90 -20.98
C ARG A 69 17.08 -5.81 -22.16
N ALA A 70 17.71 -5.25 -23.18
CA ALA A 70 18.09 -5.99 -24.36
C ALA A 70 19.17 -7.02 -24.04
N GLY A 71 19.02 -8.22 -24.58
CA GLY A 71 20.09 -9.21 -24.56
C GLY A 71 21.22 -8.80 -25.50
N ARG A 72 22.44 -9.22 -25.21
CA ARG A 72 23.63 -8.89 -26.02
C ARG A 72 23.47 -9.26 -27.51
N PHE A 73 22.78 -10.35 -27.79
CA PHE A 73 22.59 -10.88 -29.15
C PHE A 73 21.22 -10.55 -29.74
N ALA A 74 20.49 -9.58 -29.19
CA ALA A 74 19.12 -9.25 -29.60
C ALA A 74 18.97 -8.95 -31.09
N ASN A 75 19.96 -8.29 -31.69
CA ASN A 75 19.98 -7.97 -33.12
C ASN A 75 20.06 -9.21 -34.03
N TYR A 76 20.57 -10.33 -33.52
CA TYR A 76 20.76 -11.56 -34.28
C TYR A 76 19.65 -12.59 -34.04
N ALA A 77 18.80 -12.37 -33.04
CA ALA A 77 17.79 -13.33 -32.60
C ALA A 77 16.80 -13.72 -33.72
N LYS A 78 16.31 -12.74 -34.48
CA LYS A 78 15.41 -13.01 -35.61
C LYS A 78 16.09 -13.81 -36.72
N ARG A 79 17.35 -13.50 -37.02
CA ARG A 79 18.09 -14.14 -38.13
C ARG A 79 18.53 -15.56 -37.79
N LEU A 80 18.96 -15.80 -36.55
CA LEU A 80 19.59 -17.06 -36.14
C LEU A 80 18.61 -18.04 -35.48
N LEU A 81 17.56 -17.55 -34.82
CA LEU A 81 16.64 -18.36 -34.01
C LEU A 81 15.16 -18.10 -34.33
N GLU A 82 14.87 -17.25 -35.33
CA GLU A 82 13.51 -16.88 -35.74
C GLU A 82 12.65 -16.29 -34.60
N PHE A 83 13.29 -15.66 -33.61
CA PHE A 83 12.57 -14.95 -32.56
C PHE A 83 12.09 -13.59 -33.06
N ASP A 84 10.76 -13.42 -33.16
CA ASP A 84 10.14 -12.16 -33.57
C ASP A 84 9.93 -11.17 -32.42
N ASN A 85 9.66 -11.67 -31.21
CA ASN A 85 9.41 -10.84 -30.02
C ASN A 85 10.69 -10.69 -29.18
N THR A 86 11.62 -9.84 -29.61
CA THR A 86 12.85 -9.56 -28.86
C THR A 86 12.95 -8.11 -28.42
N ILE A 87 13.57 -7.91 -27.25
CA ILE A 87 13.86 -6.60 -26.70
C ILE A 87 15.15 -6.11 -27.38
N THR A 88 15.02 -5.23 -28.37
CA THR A 88 16.16 -4.69 -29.13
C THR A 88 16.84 -3.53 -28.41
N SER A 89 16.13 -2.82 -27.53
CA SER A 89 16.66 -1.68 -26.79
C SER A 89 16.16 -1.64 -25.35
N ASP A 90 16.98 -1.08 -24.47
CA ASP A 90 16.63 -0.90 -23.07
C ASP A 90 15.49 0.12 -22.93
N LYS A 91 14.45 -0.26 -22.17
CA LYS A 91 13.28 0.58 -21.93
C LYS A 91 12.84 0.48 -20.48
N THR A 92 12.59 1.63 -19.86
CA THR A 92 11.95 1.69 -18.53
C THR A 92 10.65 2.46 -18.67
N SER A 93 9.56 1.87 -18.21
CA SER A 93 8.22 2.48 -18.21
C SER A 93 7.62 2.44 -16.82
N PHE A 94 6.86 3.49 -16.50
CA PHE A 94 6.10 3.60 -15.27
C PHE A 94 4.62 3.67 -15.60
N VAL A 95 3.81 2.93 -14.87
CA VAL A 95 2.35 2.95 -14.96
C VAL A 95 1.82 3.31 -13.58
N ILE A 96 0.94 4.32 -13.53
CA ILE A 96 0.23 4.64 -12.30
C ILE A 96 -0.92 3.65 -12.19
N ASP A 97 -0.88 2.80 -11.17
CA ASP A 97 -1.89 1.76 -10.97
C ASP A 97 -3.10 2.32 -10.22
N ALA A 98 -2.84 3.16 -9.21
CA ALA A 98 -3.88 3.74 -8.37
C ALA A 98 -3.43 5.05 -7.72
N ILE A 99 -4.39 5.93 -7.50
CA ILE A 99 -4.23 7.14 -6.70
C ILE A 99 -5.31 7.10 -5.63
N GLU A 100 -4.91 7.07 -4.36
CA GLU A 100 -5.77 7.09 -3.20
C GLU A 100 -5.58 8.41 -2.46
N LEU A 101 -6.68 9.07 -2.12
CA LEU A 101 -6.70 10.30 -1.35
C LEU A 101 -7.36 10.03 -0.01
N THR A 102 -6.62 10.21 1.07
CA THR A 102 -7.14 10.10 2.44
C THR A 102 -6.98 11.43 3.17
N SER A 103 -7.94 11.72 4.05
CA SER A 103 -7.94 12.93 4.87
C SER A 103 -7.59 12.53 6.30
N ASN A 104 -6.43 12.98 6.78
CA ASN A 104 -5.94 12.70 8.12
C ASN A 104 -6.06 13.95 9.02
N PRO A 105 -6.70 13.85 10.20
CA PRO A 105 -6.76 14.96 11.15
C PRO A 105 -5.45 15.06 11.96
N VAL A 106 -4.71 16.15 11.80
CA VAL A 106 -3.47 16.45 12.55
C VAL A 106 -3.74 17.57 13.57
N PRO A 107 -3.21 17.52 14.80
CA PRO A 107 -3.41 18.58 15.79
C PRO A 107 -2.86 19.94 15.31
N ASP A 108 -3.66 21.00 15.45
CA ASP A 108 -3.20 22.37 15.23
C ASP A 108 -2.64 23.00 16.51
N SER A 109 -1.32 23.05 16.62
CA SER A 109 -0.63 23.68 17.76
C SER A 109 -0.98 25.17 17.98
N THR A 110 -1.54 25.86 16.99
CA THR A 110 -1.98 27.27 17.13
C THR A 110 -3.40 27.42 17.68
N ARG A 111 -4.20 26.34 17.61
CA ARG A 111 -5.62 26.31 17.99
C ARG A 111 -5.85 25.30 19.11
N GLN A 112 -5.29 25.64 20.27
CA GLN A 112 -5.40 24.87 21.49
C GLN A 112 -6.46 25.48 22.42
N TYR A 113 -7.29 24.63 23.03
CA TYR A 113 -8.39 25.07 23.90
C TYR A 113 -8.46 24.22 25.16
N ALA A 114 -8.89 24.81 26.26
CA ALA A 114 -9.15 24.16 27.54
C ALA A 114 -10.64 24.24 27.87
N ILE A 115 -11.25 23.11 28.22
CA ILE A 115 -12.64 23.01 28.66
C ILE A 115 -12.66 22.77 30.16
N GLU A 116 -13.36 23.62 30.90
CA GLU A 116 -13.53 23.45 32.34
C GLU A 116 -14.44 22.26 32.67
N ILE A 117 -13.95 21.35 33.52
CA ILE A 117 -14.72 20.25 34.08
C ILE A 117 -15.23 20.65 35.46
N SER A 118 -16.52 20.98 35.53
CA SER A 118 -17.26 21.11 36.77
C SER A 118 -18.14 19.88 37.02
N PRO A 119 -18.58 19.60 38.26
CA PRO A 119 -19.47 18.47 38.58
C PRO A 119 -20.80 18.45 37.82
N LYS A 120 -21.21 19.59 37.24
CA LYS A 120 -22.41 19.74 36.40
C LYS A 120 -22.11 19.71 34.90
N SER A 121 -20.83 19.71 34.51
CA SER A 121 -20.38 19.74 33.12
C SER A 121 -20.34 18.34 32.55
N VAL A 122 -20.75 18.20 31.28
CA VAL A 122 -20.60 16.95 30.51
C VAL A 122 -19.25 16.87 29.78
N ALA A 123 -18.37 17.86 29.96
CA ALA A 123 -17.07 17.95 29.30
C ALA A 123 -16.15 16.74 29.56
N TYR A 124 -16.30 16.06 30.70
CA TYR A 124 -15.55 14.84 31.01
C TYR A 124 -15.83 13.67 30.05
N LYS A 125 -16.91 13.76 29.26
CA LYS A 125 -17.26 12.74 28.26
C LYS A 125 -16.51 12.91 26.94
N ILE A 126 -15.68 13.95 26.78
CA ILE A 126 -14.93 14.15 25.54
C ILE A 126 -13.77 13.15 25.50
N THR A 127 -13.66 12.45 24.36
CA THR A 127 -12.60 11.49 24.09
C THR A 127 -11.63 12.11 23.10
N THR A 128 -10.36 12.23 23.49
CA THR A 128 -9.27 12.68 22.61
C THR A 128 -8.40 11.51 22.16
N ASP A 129 -7.71 11.72 21.05
CA ASP A 129 -6.60 10.88 20.60
C ASP A 129 -5.32 11.13 21.45
N ILE A 130 -4.31 10.27 21.30
CA ILE A 130 -2.98 10.41 21.93
C ILE A 130 -2.30 11.74 21.59
N HIS A 131 -2.65 12.33 20.44
CA HIS A 131 -2.14 13.62 19.99
C HIS A 131 -2.99 14.82 20.46
N GLY A 132 -4.04 14.59 21.27
CA GLY A 132 -4.89 15.64 21.84
C GLY A 132 -5.95 16.20 20.88
N VAL A 133 -6.21 15.55 19.76
CA VAL A 133 -7.32 15.88 18.84
C VAL A 133 -8.62 15.25 19.35
N ILE A 134 -9.75 15.95 19.27
CA ILE A 134 -11.06 15.40 19.65
C ILE A 134 -11.47 14.30 18.66
N LEU A 135 -11.68 13.08 19.16
CA LEU A 135 -12.23 11.96 18.39
C LEU A 135 -13.76 11.91 18.48
N GLY A 136 -14.33 12.29 19.63
CA GLY A 136 -15.78 12.31 19.82
C GLY A 136 -16.19 12.53 21.27
N VAL A 137 -17.49 12.34 21.54
CA VAL A 137 -18.07 12.43 22.89
C VAL A 137 -18.67 11.08 23.25
N ASN A 138 -18.36 10.58 24.45
CA ASN A 138 -18.85 9.33 25.00
C ASN A 138 -18.43 8.11 24.16
N MET A 139 -17.24 8.15 23.57
CA MET A 139 -16.70 7.06 22.78
C MET A 139 -15.98 6.03 23.67
N PRO A 140 -16.18 4.72 23.44
CA PRO A 140 -15.44 3.68 24.14
C PRO A 140 -13.95 3.77 23.77
N SER A 141 -13.08 3.61 24.77
CA SER A 141 -11.62 3.78 24.66
C SER A 141 -10.93 2.83 23.67
N ALA A 142 -11.58 1.72 23.29
CA ALA A 142 -11.04 0.74 22.35
C ALA A 142 -10.79 1.28 20.92
N LEU A 143 -11.43 2.38 20.53
CA LEU A 143 -11.25 3.01 19.21
C LEU A 143 -10.04 3.98 19.17
N GLN A 144 -9.34 4.19 20.29
CA GLN A 144 -8.18 5.09 20.38
C GLN A 144 -6.88 4.48 19.83
N GLN A 145 -6.83 3.17 19.57
CA GLN A 145 -5.62 2.46 19.12
C GLN A 145 -5.52 2.30 17.60
N ALA A 146 -6.57 2.62 16.84
CA ALA A 146 -6.62 2.36 15.39
C ALA A 146 -5.95 3.45 14.52
N VAL A 147 -5.45 4.54 15.12
CA VAL A 147 -4.88 5.70 14.39
C VAL A 147 -3.36 5.57 14.13
N ILE A 148 -2.74 4.48 14.60
CA ILE A 148 -1.27 4.36 14.65
C ILE A 148 -0.61 4.03 13.30
N ASP A 149 -1.31 3.44 12.33
CA ASP A 149 -0.64 2.83 11.17
C ASP A 149 -0.86 3.55 9.83
N THR A 150 -0.51 4.84 9.77
CA THR A 150 -0.11 5.44 8.49
C THR A 150 1.33 5.95 8.60
N GLU A 151 2.24 5.04 8.90
CA GLU A 151 3.62 5.20 8.44
C GLU A 151 3.55 5.38 6.93
N TYR A 152 3.98 6.56 6.45
CA TYR A 152 4.14 6.83 5.03
C TYR A 152 4.87 5.63 4.42
N LEU A 153 4.17 4.89 3.55
CA LEU A 153 4.70 3.70 2.90
C LEU A 153 5.98 4.10 2.15
N SER A 154 7.12 3.96 2.81
CA SER A 154 8.41 4.13 2.17
C SER A 154 8.48 3.06 1.11
N ALA A 155 8.65 3.48 -0.15
CA ALA A 155 8.73 2.57 -1.28
C ALA A 155 9.82 1.54 -0.97
N LYS A 156 9.41 0.30 -0.70
CA LYS A 156 10.33 -0.81 -0.43
C LYS A 156 11.30 -0.88 -1.61
N SER A 157 12.59 -0.71 -1.35
CA SER A 157 13.62 -0.80 -2.39
C SER A 157 13.54 -2.19 -3.03
N MET A 158 13.07 -2.26 -4.27
CA MET A 158 13.12 -3.49 -5.06
C MET A 158 14.47 -3.56 -5.76
N ASP A 159 15.12 -4.72 -5.66
CA ASP A 159 16.30 -4.99 -6.48
C ASP A 159 15.88 -4.95 -7.95
N THR A 160 16.53 -4.05 -8.68
CA THR A 160 16.15 -3.65 -10.03
C THR A 160 17.20 -4.11 -11.06
N ALA A 161 18.23 -4.84 -10.62
CA ALA A 161 19.33 -5.24 -11.47
C ALA A 161 18.93 -6.42 -12.40
N ILE A 162 18.81 -6.14 -13.70
CA ILE A 162 18.72 -7.20 -14.72
C ILE A 162 20.12 -7.68 -15.06
N ILE A 163 20.46 -8.89 -14.61
CA ILE A 163 21.75 -9.54 -14.87
C ILE A 163 21.57 -10.69 -15.85
N PHE A 164 22.41 -10.70 -16.88
CA PHE A 164 22.54 -11.81 -17.83
C PHE A 164 23.70 -12.69 -17.40
N ASP A 165 23.49 -14.01 -17.44
CA ASP A 165 24.51 -14.99 -17.09
C ASP A 165 25.28 -15.39 -18.35
N TYR A 166 26.54 -14.95 -18.46
CA TYR A 166 27.41 -15.28 -19.58
C TYR A 166 28.26 -16.54 -19.34
N SER A 167 28.21 -17.13 -18.15
CA SER A 167 29.00 -18.32 -17.81
C SER A 167 28.55 -19.58 -18.56
N VAL A 168 27.35 -19.55 -19.14
CA VAL A 168 26.79 -20.64 -19.93
C VAL A 168 27.30 -20.71 -21.38
N LEU A 169 27.99 -19.67 -21.85
CA LEU A 169 28.55 -19.65 -23.20
C LEU A 169 29.66 -20.69 -23.34
N SER A 170 29.68 -21.39 -24.47
CA SER A 170 30.76 -22.31 -24.81
C SER A 170 32.10 -21.61 -24.99
N GLU A 171 33.20 -22.36 -24.83
CA GLU A 171 34.55 -21.86 -25.05
C GLU A 171 34.73 -21.28 -26.46
N ASP A 172 34.16 -21.93 -27.47
CA ASP A 172 34.17 -21.44 -28.86
C ASP A 172 33.46 -20.09 -29.01
N ALA A 173 32.34 -19.89 -28.30
CA ALA A 173 31.63 -18.62 -28.31
C ALA A 173 32.46 -17.53 -27.62
N LEU A 174 33.11 -17.84 -26.49
CA LEU A 174 33.97 -16.90 -25.75
C LEU A 174 35.27 -16.56 -26.51
N GLY A 175 35.77 -17.49 -27.32
CA GLY A 175 36.96 -17.30 -28.18
C GLY A 175 36.68 -16.56 -29.49
N ALA A 176 35.41 -16.30 -29.82
CA ALA A 176 35.04 -15.62 -31.06
C ALA A 176 35.53 -14.17 -31.11
N THR A 177 36.06 -13.75 -32.26
CA THR A 177 36.60 -12.39 -32.45
C THR A 177 35.54 -11.32 -32.69
N THR A 178 34.34 -11.72 -33.13
CA THR A 178 33.23 -10.81 -33.43
C THR A 178 31.96 -11.21 -32.66
N GLU A 179 31.13 -10.22 -32.37
CA GLU A 179 29.85 -10.45 -31.69
C GLU A 179 28.88 -11.29 -32.53
N GLU A 180 28.89 -11.10 -33.85
CA GLU A 180 28.11 -11.91 -34.78
C GLU A 180 28.51 -13.39 -34.72
N LYS A 181 29.82 -13.68 -34.69
CA LYS A 181 30.28 -15.07 -34.61
C LYS A 181 30.00 -15.67 -33.24
N MET A 182 30.14 -14.88 -32.17
CA MET A 182 29.75 -15.28 -30.82
C MET A 182 28.26 -15.63 -30.75
N ALA A 183 27.39 -14.81 -31.35
CA ALA A 183 25.96 -15.07 -31.44
C ALA A 183 25.65 -16.32 -32.27
N GLU A 184 26.36 -16.56 -33.36
CA GLU A 184 26.21 -17.79 -34.17
C GLU A 184 26.55 -19.04 -33.35
N MET A 185 27.67 -19.02 -32.61
CA MET A 185 28.08 -20.14 -31.75
C MET A 185 27.09 -20.36 -30.60
N ALA A 186 26.59 -19.28 -29.98
CA ALA A 186 25.58 -19.35 -28.93
C ALA A 186 24.23 -19.88 -29.46
N ALA A 187 23.82 -19.48 -30.66
CA ALA A 187 22.61 -20.00 -31.31
C ALA A 187 22.75 -21.48 -31.65
N LYS A 188 23.92 -21.90 -32.17
CA LYS A 188 24.23 -23.32 -32.38
C LYS A 188 24.12 -24.12 -31.08
N GLN A 189 24.69 -23.61 -29.99
CA GLN A 189 24.61 -24.25 -28.68
C GLN A 189 23.15 -24.44 -28.21
N ILE A 190 22.25 -23.49 -28.47
CA ILE A 190 20.81 -23.64 -28.18
C ILE A 190 20.20 -24.78 -28.99
N LEU A 191 20.51 -24.86 -30.29
CA LEU A 191 19.99 -25.91 -31.16
C LEU A 191 20.51 -27.29 -30.75
N ASP A 192 21.81 -27.40 -30.44
CA ASP A 192 22.44 -28.64 -29.97
C ASP A 192 21.80 -29.11 -28.64
N ILE A 193 21.47 -28.19 -27.73
CA ILE A 193 20.74 -28.51 -26.49
C ILE A 193 19.33 -29.03 -26.79
N ARG A 194 18.62 -28.44 -27.76
CA ARG A 194 17.26 -28.90 -28.13
C ARG A 194 17.27 -30.28 -28.75
N GLU A 195 18.26 -30.55 -29.61
CA GLU A 195 18.48 -31.88 -30.19
C GLU A 195 18.78 -32.90 -29.09
N SER A 196 19.74 -32.59 -28.21
CA SER A 196 20.08 -33.44 -27.05
C SER A 196 18.85 -33.71 -26.16
N ARG A 197 18.01 -32.71 -25.89
CA ARG A 197 16.75 -32.90 -25.15
C ARG A 197 15.80 -33.84 -25.87
N MET A 198 15.69 -33.73 -27.20
CA MET A 198 14.84 -34.60 -28.00
C MET A 198 15.33 -36.06 -27.95
N GLU A 199 16.62 -36.29 -28.13
CA GLU A 199 17.24 -37.64 -28.03
C GLU A 199 17.00 -38.29 -26.66
N LEU A 200 17.19 -37.51 -25.59
CA LEU A 200 16.94 -37.97 -24.21
C LEU A 200 15.46 -38.32 -23.97
N LEU A 201 14.53 -37.61 -24.61
CA LEU A 201 13.10 -37.84 -24.47
C LEU A 201 12.60 -39.02 -25.32
N THR A 202 13.17 -39.22 -26.51
CA THR A 202 12.82 -40.35 -27.38
C THR A 202 13.46 -41.66 -26.92
N GLY A 203 14.40 -41.59 -25.97
CA GLY A 203 15.13 -42.75 -25.45
C GLY A 203 16.17 -43.29 -26.41
N ASP A 204 16.56 -42.51 -27.43
CA ASP A 204 17.59 -42.86 -28.41
C ASP A 204 19.00 -42.58 -27.85
N THR A 205 19.23 -43.02 -26.61
CA THR A 205 20.45 -42.74 -25.88
C THR A 205 21.18 -44.05 -25.63
N GLU A 206 22.46 -44.13 -26.00
CA GLU A 206 23.30 -45.30 -25.72
C GLU A 206 23.47 -45.57 -24.22
N ARG A 207 23.21 -44.57 -23.36
CA ARG A 207 23.32 -44.66 -21.89
C ARG A 207 21.95 -44.83 -21.26
N GLY A 208 21.76 -45.91 -20.49
CA GLY A 208 20.58 -46.07 -19.64
C GLY A 208 20.64 -45.13 -18.44
N TYR A 209 19.90 -44.02 -18.49
CA TYR A 209 19.73 -43.13 -17.35
C TYR A 209 18.65 -43.69 -16.40
N ASP A 210 18.85 -43.52 -15.09
CA ASP A 210 17.76 -43.70 -14.13
C ASP A 210 16.76 -42.53 -14.23
N GLY A 211 15.50 -42.74 -13.79
CA GLY A 211 14.46 -41.72 -13.94
C GLY A 211 14.73 -40.41 -13.18
N ALA A 212 15.45 -40.44 -12.05
CA ALA A 212 15.73 -39.25 -11.26
C ALA A 212 16.94 -38.46 -11.81
N SER A 213 17.94 -39.16 -12.35
CA SER A 213 19.11 -38.60 -13.01
C SER A 213 18.76 -38.00 -14.36
N LEU A 214 17.87 -38.65 -15.13
CA LEU A 214 17.36 -38.11 -16.38
C LEU A 214 16.67 -36.76 -16.15
N GLN A 215 15.80 -36.67 -15.13
CA GLN A 215 15.11 -35.42 -14.81
C GLN A 215 16.10 -34.29 -14.49
N LYS A 216 17.13 -34.55 -13.69
CA LYS A 216 18.14 -33.55 -13.36
C LYS A 216 18.93 -33.07 -14.58
N VAL A 217 19.25 -33.97 -15.50
CA VAL A 217 19.92 -33.62 -16.76
C VAL A 217 19.01 -32.72 -17.61
N LEU A 218 17.74 -33.08 -17.75
CA LEU A 218 16.74 -32.28 -18.48
C LEU A 218 16.57 -30.90 -17.85
N ASP A 219 16.45 -30.80 -16.53
CA ASP A 219 16.31 -29.54 -15.81
C ASP A 219 17.54 -28.62 -16.01
N GLN A 220 18.74 -29.21 -16.04
CA GLN A 220 19.99 -28.48 -16.29
C GLN A 220 20.07 -27.99 -17.74
N LEU A 221 19.70 -28.83 -18.71
CA LEU A 221 19.64 -28.45 -20.12
C LEU A 221 18.63 -27.32 -20.35
N GLU A 222 17.45 -27.42 -19.76
CA GLU A 222 16.42 -26.37 -19.85
C GLU A 222 16.87 -25.06 -19.20
N THR A 223 17.53 -25.14 -18.04
CA THR A 223 18.09 -23.95 -17.38
C THR A 223 19.17 -23.30 -18.22
N THR A 224 20.02 -24.09 -18.88
CA THR A 224 21.10 -23.59 -19.74
C THR A 224 20.53 -22.98 -21.03
N GLU A 225 19.58 -23.67 -21.69
CA GLU A 225 18.87 -23.17 -22.87
C GLU A 225 18.19 -21.83 -22.58
N ARG A 226 17.50 -21.74 -21.45
CA ARG A 226 16.81 -20.51 -21.03
C ARG A 226 17.79 -19.35 -20.84
N LYS A 227 18.90 -19.56 -20.13
CA LYS A 227 19.93 -18.52 -19.92
C LYS A 227 20.54 -18.05 -21.24
N LEU A 228 20.82 -18.95 -22.18
CA LEU A 228 21.30 -18.59 -23.51
C LEU A 228 20.24 -17.81 -24.30
N THR A 229 18.99 -18.26 -24.25
CA THR A 229 17.85 -17.61 -24.92
C THR A 229 17.62 -16.19 -24.40
N GLU A 230 17.80 -15.96 -23.09
CA GLU A 230 17.73 -14.62 -22.49
C GLU A 230 18.75 -13.65 -23.12
N LEU A 231 19.92 -14.14 -23.59
CA LEU A 231 20.91 -13.31 -24.29
C LEU A 231 20.42 -12.84 -25.66
N PHE A 232 19.46 -13.54 -26.27
CA PHE A 232 18.86 -13.18 -27.55
C PHE A 232 17.54 -12.41 -27.38
N VAL A 233 16.66 -12.83 -26.47
CA VAL A 233 15.33 -12.23 -26.32
C VAL A 233 15.34 -11.00 -25.41
N GLY A 234 16.27 -10.96 -24.45
CA GLY A 234 16.32 -9.97 -23.38
C GLY A 234 15.51 -10.40 -22.15
N LYS A 235 15.46 -9.52 -21.14
CA LYS A 235 14.77 -9.74 -19.86
C LYS A 235 13.84 -8.58 -19.54
N THR A 236 12.74 -8.89 -18.87
CA THR A 236 11.83 -7.89 -18.30
C THR A 236 11.72 -8.09 -16.79
N LEU A 237 11.76 -7.00 -16.04
CA LEU A 237 11.38 -6.89 -14.63
C LEU A 237 10.11 -6.05 -14.49
#